data_AF-A0A2G9SD57-F1
#
_entry.id   AF-A0A2G9SD57-F1
#
_cell.length_a   1.000
_cell.length_b   1.000
_cell.length_c   1.000
_cell.angle_alpha   90.00
_cell.angle_beta   90.00
_cell.angle_gamma   90.00
#
_symmetry.space_group_name_H-M   'P 1'
#
loop_
_entity.id
_entity.type
_entity.pdbx_description
1 polymer ?
#
loop_
_entity_poly.entity_id
_entity_poly.type
_entity_poly.pdbx_seq_one_letter_code
_entity_poly.pdbx_strand_id
1 'polypeptide(L)'
;LPSDEHEIALSDYLELEELPDTDEPVYILGKQYDIKTEKSELLLDVTSRLWFTYRKKFSPIGGTGPSSDAGWGCMLRCGQMMLAQALICQHLGREWQWEKHKKQPEEYNQILQCFLDRKNSCYSIHQMGKSSSMNGT
;
A
#
# COMPACT_ATOMS: atom_id res chain seq x y z
N LEU A 1 13.98 27.50 6.25
CA LEU A 1 14.59 26.75 5.13
C LEU A 1 13.63 25.62 4.82
N PRO A 2 12.98 25.59 3.65
CA PRO A 2 12.05 24.52 3.35
C PRO A 2 12.87 23.25 3.11
N SER A 3 12.65 22.27 3.95
CA SER A 3 13.09 20.89 3.77
C SER A 3 12.23 20.27 2.67
N ASP A 4 12.52 20.60 1.42
CA ASP A 4 11.97 19.89 0.26
C ASP A 4 12.72 18.56 0.10
N GLU A 5 12.51 17.65 1.06
CA GLU A 5 12.64 16.22 0.75
C GLU A 5 11.63 15.95 -0.35
N HIS A 6 12.10 15.89 -1.60
CA HIS A 6 11.26 15.47 -2.72
C HIS A 6 10.74 14.08 -2.37
N GLU A 7 9.46 13.99 -2.00
CA GLU A 7 8.77 12.73 -1.80
C GLU A 7 8.60 12.10 -3.19
N ILE A 8 9.63 11.36 -3.61
CA ILE A 8 9.62 10.62 -4.88
C ILE A 8 8.46 9.63 -4.80
N ALA A 9 7.48 9.77 -5.69
CA ALA A 9 6.37 8.85 -5.73
C ALA A 9 6.85 7.48 -6.24
N LEU A 10 6.17 6.40 -5.86
CA LEU A 10 6.50 5.06 -6.37
C LEU A 10 6.44 5.01 -7.91
N SER A 11 5.56 5.79 -8.53
CA SER A 11 5.51 5.98 -9.99
C SER A 11 6.84 6.49 -10.54
N ASP A 12 7.43 7.47 -9.87
CA ASP A 12 8.65 8.13 -10.33
C ASP A 12 9.85 7.18 -10.18
N TYR A 13 9.88 6.36 -9.12
CA TYR A 13 10.88 5.29 -8.98
C TYR A 13 10.74 4.20 -10.05
N LEU A 14 9.50 3.79 -10.36
CA LEU A 14 9.24 2.78 -11.39
C LEU A 14 9.48 3.30 -12.80
N GLU A 15 9.38 4.61 -13.03
CA GLU A 15 9.83 5.25 -14.27
C GLU A 15 11.36 5.30 -14.37
N LEU A 16 12.07 5.38 -13.23
CA LEU A 16 13.52 5.43 -13.16
C LEU A 16 14.21 4.07 -13.25
N GLU A 17 13.53 2.97 -12.89
CA GLU A 17 14.02 1.61 -13.14
C GLU A 17 13.57 1.11 -14.53
N GLU A 18 14.55 0.70 -15.35
CA GLU A 18 14.25 0.05 -16.62
C GLU A 18 13.68 -1.35 -16.37
N LEU A 19 12.38 -1.52 -16.60
CA LEU A 19 11.78 -2.85 -16.72
C LEU A 19 12.56 -3.66 -17.79
N PRO A 20 12.78 -4.97 -17.57
CA PRO A 20 13.53 -5.79 -18.51
C PRO A 20 12.88 -5.78 -19.89
N ASP A 21 13.68 -5.55 -20.93
CA ASP A 21 13.23 -5.68 -22.32
C ASP A 21 13.13 -7.17 -22.68
N THR A 22 11.92 -7.71 -22.58
CA THR A 22 11.62 -9.12 -22.84
C THR A 22 10.29 -9.27 -23.57
N ASP A 23 10.17 -10.35 -24.36
CA ASP A 23 8.91 -10.78 -24.97
C ASP A 23 8.05 -11.62 -24.01
N GLU A 24 8.58 -11.96 -22.83
CA GLU A 24 7.84 -12.71 -21.82
C GLU A 24 6.78 -11.82 -21.14
N PRO A 25 5.55 -12.32 -20.95
CA PRO A 25 4.49 -11.54 -20.33
C PRO A 25 4.74 -11.33 -18.82
N VAL A 26 4.36 -10.15 -18.33
CA VAL A 26 4.36 -9.82 -16.89
C VAL A 26 2.98 -10.06 -16.30
N TYR A 27 2.93 -10.69 -15.14
CA TYR A 27 1.68 -10.94 -14.42
C TYR A 27 1.62 -10.13 -13.13
N ILE A 28 0.58 -9.33 -12.98
CA ILE A 28 0.26 -8.62 -11.73
C ILE A 28 -1.13 -9.06 -11.28
N LEU A 29 -1.21 -9.74 -10.14
CA LEU A 29 -2.47 -10.11 -9.47
C LEU A 29 -3.51 -10.74 -10.43
N GLY A 30 -3.06 -11.71 -11.26
CA GLY A 30 -3.91 -12.44 -12.20
C GLY A 30 -4.17 -11.75 -13.55
N LYS A 31 -3.62 -10.55 -13.79
CA LYS A 31 -3.68 -9.86 -15.08
C LYS A 31 -2.33 -9.92 -15.78
N GLN A 32 -2.36 -10.19 -17.08
CA GLN A 32 -1.18 -10.30 -17.95
C GLN A 32 -0.94 -8.96 -18.66
N TYR A 33 0.32 -8.61 -18.86
CA TYR A 33 0.78 -7.41 -19.56
C TYR A 33 1.93 -7.74 -20.51
N ASP A 34 1.91 -7.16 -21.70
CA ASP A 34 3.05 -7.08 -22.61
C ASP A 34 3.87 -5.81 -22.30
N ILE A 35 5.15 -5.96 -21.90
CA ILE A 35 5.97 -4.80 -21.48
C ILE A 35 6.18 -3.81 -22.63
N LYS A 36 6.28 -4.27 -23.88
CA LYS A 36 6.62 -3.42 -25.02
C LYS A 36 5.46 -2.53 -25.43
N THR A 37 4.23 -3.01 -25.24
CA THR A 37 3.01 -2.34 -25.69
C THR A 37 2.16 -1.78 -24.55
N GLU A 38 2.22 -2.37 -23.35
CA GLU A 38 1.34 -2.07 -22.21
C GLU A 38 2.11 -1.59 -20.96
N LYS A 39 3.32 -1.04 -21.14
CA LYS A 39 4.16 -0.54 -20.03
C LYS A 39 3.41 0.45 -19.13
N SER A 40 2.69 1.39 -19.74
CA SER A 40 1.97 2.44 -19.02
C SER A 40 0.85 1.85 -18.15
N GLU A 41 0.11 0.90 -18.70
CA GLU A 41 -0.99 0.19 -18.06
C GLU A 41 -0.50 -0.69 -16.91
N LEU A 42 0.66 -1.35 -17.09
CA LEU A 42 1.35 -2.10 -16.04
C LEU A 42 1.75 -1.17 -14.88
N LEU A 43 2.41 -0.05 -15.18
CA LEU A 43 2.82 0.93 -14.17
C LEU A 43 1.63 1.54 -13.44
N LEU A 44 0.55 1.84 -14.17
CA LEU A 44 -0.68 2.35 -13.59
C LEU A 44 -1.32 1.31 -12.65
N ASP A 45 -1.32 0.03 -13.02
CA ASP A 45 -1.88 -1.01 -12.17
C ASP A 45 -1.08 -1.23 -10.88
N VAL A 46 0.26 -1.24 -10.97
CA VAL A 46 1.16 -1.34 -9.82
C VAL A 46 0.99 -0.12 -8.89
N THR A 47 0.98 1.09 -9.44
CA THR A 47 0.84 2.33 -8.64
C THR A 47 -0.56 2.53 -8.07
N SER A 48 -1.56 1.84 -8.61
CA SER A 48 -2.92 1.80 -8.07
C SER A 48 -3.06 0.94 -6.81
N ARG A 49 -2.07 0.12 -6.48
CA ARG A 49 -2.13 -0.73 -5.29
C ARG A 49 -1.86 0.09 -4.03
N LEU A 50 -2.65 -0.14 -2.99
CA LEU A 50 -2.44 0.48 -1.69
C LEU A 50 -1.12 0.00 -1.08
N TRP A 51 -0.16 0.91 -0.98
CA TRP A 51 1.17 0.63 -0.47
C TRP A 51 1.32 1.11 0.97
N PHE A 52 1.63 0.18 1.87
CA PHE A 52 1.86 0.49 3.28
C PHE A 52 3.32 0.24 3.64
N THR A 53 3.95 1.26 4.20
CA THR A 53 5.36 1.27 4.58
C THR A 53 5.50 1.50 6.08
N TYR A 54 6.72 1.39 6.59
CA TYR A 54 7.02 1.80 7.95
C TYR A 54 6.61 3.24 8.20
N ARG A 55 6.01 3.48 9.36
CA ARG A 55 5.66 4.81 9.84
C ARG A 55 6.27 5.04 11.22
N LYS A 56 6.39 6.31 11.55
CA LYS A 56 6.92 6.81 12.82
C LYS A 56 6.04 7.94 13.31
N LYS A 57 6.12 8.24 14.61
CA LYS A 57 5.35 9.29 15.26
C LYS A 57 3.83 9.04 15.28
N PHE A 58 3.38 7.79 15.13
CA PHE A 58 2.00 7.44 15.45
C PHE A 58 1.81 7.33 16.97
N SER A 59 0.57 7.42 17.46
CA SER A 59 0.29 7.30 18.90
C SER A 59 0.80 5.96 19.46
N PRO A 60 1.43 5.89 20.64
CA PRO A 60 1.98 4.65 21.17
C PRO A 60 0.97 3.48 21.19
N ILE A 61 1.40 2.32 20.66
CA ILE A 61 0.60 1.09 20.68
C ILE A 61 0.40 0.67 22.14
N GLY A 62 -0.85 0.43 22.54
CA GLY A 62 -1.17 0.11 23.94
C GLY A 62 -0.97 1.25 24.95
N GLY A 63 -0.62 2.47 24.50
CA GLY A 63 -0.39 3.63 25.36
C GLY A 63 1.07 3.84 25.77
N THR A 64 1.85 2.77 25.89
CA THR A 64 3.28 2.82 26.30
C THR A 64 4.22 2.07 25.36
N GLY A 65 3.68 1.34 24.37
CA GLY A 65 4.46 0.58 23.40
C GLY A 65 5.09 1.44 22.30
N PRO A 66 5.56 0.81 21.21
CA PRO A 66 6.23 1.51 20.12
C PRO A 66 5.37 2.61 19.48
N SER A 67 6.03 3.66 19.02
CA SER A 67 5.47 4.76 18.19
C SER A 67 6.05 4.76 16.76
N SER A 68 6.76 3.68 16.42
CA SER A 68 7.32 3.38 15.11
C SER A 68 7.29 1.88 14.90
N ASP A 69 7.00 1.45 13.67
CA ASP A 69 7.03 0.03 13.28
C ASP A 69 8.30 -0.34 12.48
N ALA A 70 9.22 0.60 12.29
CA ALA A 70 10.50 0.35 11.65
C ALA A 70 11.28 -0.78 12.36
N GLY A 71 11.73 -1.76 11.59
CA GLY A 71 12.53 -2.89 12.07
C GLY A 71 11.75 -4.10 12.58
N TRP A 72 10.42 -4.00 12.74
CA TRP A 72 9.60 -5.12 13.21
C TRP A 72 8.22 -5.25 12.52
N GLY A 73 7.73 -4.19 11.87
CA GLY A 73 6.39 -4.13 11.30
C GLY A 73 6.22 -4.69 9.89
N CYS A 74 7.28 -5.17 9.23
CA CYS A 74 7.23 -5.46 7.78
C CYS A 74 6.13 -6.47 7.41
N MET A 75 6.04 -7.58 8.15
CA MET A 75 5.02 -8.61 7.88
C MET A 75 3.60 -8.08 8.12
N LEU A 76 3.42 -7.19 9.10
CA LEU A 76 2.13 -6.54 9.35
C LEU A 76 1.75 -5.61 8.19
N ARG A 77 2.71 -4.84 7.67
CA ARG A 77 2.50 -4.00 6.46
C ARG A 77 2.19 -4.84 5.22
N CYS A 78 2.87 -5.97 5.03
CA CYS A 78 2.53 -6.92 3.97
C CYS A 78 1.09 -7.47 4.13
N GLY A 79 0.69 -7.81 5.35
CA GLY A 79 -0.68 -8.22 5.67
C GLY A 79 -1.71 -7.11 5.37
N GLN A 80 -1.39 -5.85 5.70
CA GLN A 80 -2.22 -4.70 5.35
C GLN A 80 -2.38 -4.57 3.83
N MET A 81 -1.29 -4.70 3.06
CA MET A 81 -1.34 -4.60 1.59
C MET A 81 -2.19 -5.72 0.97
N MET A 82 -2.02 -6.96 1.42
CA MET A 82 -2.83 -8.09 0.95
C MET A 82 -4.31 -7.91 1.26
N LEU A 83 -4.65 -7.53 2.50
CA LEU A 83 -6.04 -7.32 2.91
C LEU A 83 -6.67 -6.11 2.19
N ALA A 84 -5.92 -5.02 2.06
CA ALA A 84 -6.38 -3.85 1.32
C ALA A 84 -6.64 -4.19 -0.15
N GLN A 85 -5.79 -4.99 -0.79
CA GLN A 85 -6.03 -5.45 -2.16
C GLN A 85 -7.32 -6.29 -2.26
N ALA A 86 -7.60 -7.16 -1.28
CA ALA A 86 -8.86 -7.90 -1.25
C ALA A 86 -10.07 -6.96 -1.14
N LEU A 87 -10.01 -5.93 -0.29
CA LEU A 87 -11.07 -4.93 -0.14
C LEU A 87 -11.25 -4.09 -1.41
N ILE A 88 -10.16 -3.69 -2.08
CA ILE A 88 -10.22 -3.01 -3.37
C ILE A 88 -10.94 -3.89 -4.40
N CYS A 89 -10.56 -5.16 -4.52
CA CYS A 89 -11.23 -6.10 -5.42
C CYS A 89 -12.73 -6.25 -5.10
N GLN A 90 -13.08 -6.34 -3.81
CA GLN A 90 -14.46 -6.53 -3.37
C GLN A 90 -15.35 -5.31 -3.61
N HIS A 91 -14.83 -4.10 -3.41
CA HIS A 91 -15.65 -2.87 -3.40
C HIS A 91 -15.50 -2.02 -4.66
N LEU A 92 -14.35 -2.05 -5.32
CA LEU A 92 -14.05 -1.25 -6.52
C LEU A 92 -13.82 -2.10 -7.77
N GLY A 93 -13.52 -3.40 -7.58
CA GLY A 93 -13.18 -4.33 -8.66
C GLY A 93 -11.69 -4.36 -8.98
N ARG A 94 -11.23 -5.46 -9.60
CA ARG A 94 -9.82 -5.66 -9.98
C ARG A 94 -9.32 -4.63 -11.00
N GLU A 95 -10.21 -4.20 -11.91
CA GLU A 95 -9.89 -3.24 -12.97
C GLU A 95 -9.87 -1.77 -12.50
N TRP A 96 -10.21 -1.50 -11.23
CA TRP A 96 -10.09 -0.15 -10.70
C TRP A 96 -8.63 0.28 -10.63
N GLN A 97 -8.38 1.51 -11.07
CA GLN A 97 -7.08 2.16 -11.08
C GLN A 97 -7.17 3.51 -10.36
N TRP A 98 -6.12 3.86 -9.62
CA TRP A 98 -5.97 5.14 -8.95
C TRP A 98 -5.32 6.14 -9.91
N GLU A 99 -5.82 7.37 -9.89
CA GLU A 99 -5.29 8.45 -10.72
C GLU A 99 -5.18 9.74 -9.90
N LYS A 100 -3.98 10.30 -9.83
CA LYS A 100 -3.62 11.44 -8.97
C LYS A 100 -4.55 12.65 -9.11
N HIS A 101 -5.05 12.90 -10.32
CA HIS A 101 -5.85 14.09 -10.64
C HIS A 101 -7.35 13.79 -10.77
N LYS A 102 -7.78 12.56 -10.51
CA LYS A 102 -9.20 12.20 -10.49
C LYS A 102 -9.72 12.06 -9.07
N LYS A 103 -10.99 12.46 -8.90
CA LYS A 103 -11.71 12.19 -7.66
C LYS A 103 -11.90 10.69 -7.54
N GLN A 104 -11.41 10.11 -6.45
CA GLN A 104 -11.57 8.70 -6.16
C GLN A 104 -12.97 8.40 -5.63
N PRO A 105 -13.49 7.18 -5.84
CA PRO A 105 -14.74 6.72 -5.22
C PRO A 105 -14.69 6.87 -3.69
N GLU A 106 -15.85 7.01 -3.06
CA GLU A 106 -15.90 7.16 -1.61
C GLU A 106 -15.40 5.90 -0.90
N GLU A 107 -15.68 4.73 -1.48
CA GLU A 107 -15.25 3.41 -1.02
C GLU A 107 -13.73 3.31 -0.94
N TYR A 108 -12.98 3.94 -1.86
CA TYR A 108 -11.52 4.00 -1.78
C TYR A 108 -11.06 4.68 -0.48
N ASN A 109 -11.66 5.83 -0.16
CA ASN A 109 -11.32 6.57 1.07
C ASN A 109 -11.72 5.80 2.32
N GLN A 110 -12.87 5.12 2.29
CA GLN A 110 -13.33 4.26 3.40
C GLN A 110 -12.36 3.11 3.64
N ILE A 111 -11.93 2.41 2.58
CA ILE A 111 -10.91 1.35 2.65
C ILE A 111 -9.61 1.92 3.21
N LEU A 112 -9.09 3.02 2.67
CA LEU A 112 -7.85 3.62 3.12
C LEU A 112 -7.89 4.01 4.61
N GLN A 113 -9.02 4.55 5.07
CA GLN A 113 -9.24 4.92 6.47
C GLN A 113 -9.14 3.73 7.43
N CYS A 114 -9.47 2.51 6.99
CA CYS A 114 -9.32 1.30 7.78
C CYS A 114 -7.85 0.98 8.14
N PHE A 115 -6.88 1.46 7.35
CA PHE A 115 -5.45 1.11 7.51
C PHE A 115 -4.59 2.22 8.11
N LEU A 116 -5.14 3.42 8.34
CA LEU A 116 -4.39 4.51 8.96
C LEU A 116 -3.82 4.07 10.32
N ASP A 117 -2.64 4.56 10.69
CA ASP A 117 -1.98 4.24 11.97
C ASP A 117 -2.62 4.98 13.15
N ARG A 118 -3.90 4.69 13.37
CA ARG A 118 -4.74 5.23 14.44
C ARG A 118 -5.44 4.09 15.16
N LYS A 119 -5.64 4.26 16.47
CA LYS A 119 -6.28 3.25 17.32
C LYS A 119 -7.72 2.90 16.88
N ASN A 120 -8.42 3.81 16.22
CA ASN A 120 -9.80 3.63 15.77
C ASN A 120 -9.94 3.05 14.35
N SER A 121 -8.84 2.89 13.62
CA SER A 121 -8.83 2.24 12.31
C SER A 121 -8.73 0.72 12.50
N CYS A 122 -9.66 -0.04 11.90
CA CYS A 122 -9.87 -1.47 12.19
C CYS A 122 -8.70 -2.38 11.79
N TYR A 123 -7.92 -2.00 10.77
CA TYR A 123 -6.76 -2.75 10.29
C TYR A 123 -5.46 -1.97 10.46
N SER A 124 -5.41 -1.07 11.44
CA SER A 124 -4.20 -0.32 11.75
C SER A 124 -3.13 -1.19 12.39
N ILE A 125 -1.88 -0.70 12.36
CA ILE A 125 -0.76 -1.33 13.06
C ILE A 125 -1.05 -1.49 14.57
N HIS A 126 -1.89 -0.62 15.16
CA HIS A 126 -2.33 -0.73 16.55
C HIS A 126 -3.17 -1.97 16.80
N GLN A 127 -4.10 -2.31 15.90
CA GLN A 127 -4.99 -3.45 16.05
C GLN A 127 -4.28 -4.76 15.74
N MET A 128 -3.48 -4.78 14.67
CA MET A 128 -2.70 -5.97 14.28
C MET A 128 -1.58 -6.27 15.28
N GLY A 129 -0.87 -5.23 15.77
CA GLY A 129 0.21 -5.38 16.74
C GLY A 129 -0.28 -5.93 18.10
N LYS A 130 -1.42 -5.42 18.61
CA LYS A 130 -2.03 -5.95 19.84
C LYS A 130 -2.43 -7.41 19.72
N SER A 131 -3.09 -7.76 18.63
CA SER A 131 -3.55 -9.13 18.38
C SER A 131 -2.36 -10.11 18.28
N SER A 132 -1.25 -9.66 17.70
CA SER A 132 -0.02 -10.46 17.60
C SER A 132 0.65 -10.68 18.97
N SER A 133 0.64 -9.69 19.86
CA SER A 133 1.14 -9.86 21.23
C SER A 133 0.28 -10.81 22.08
N MET A 134 -1.02 -10.91 21.81
CA MET A 134 -1.94 -11.82 22.53
C MET A 134 -1.80 -13.29 22.09
N ASN A 135 -1.37 -13.55 20.85
CA ASN A 135 -1.20 -14.91 20.32
C ASN A 135 0.21 -15.49 20.55
N GLY A 136 1.10 -14.76 21.24
CA GLY A 136 2.47 -15.15 21.55
C GLY A 136 2.68 -15.71 22.97
N THR A 137 1.60 -16.05 23.67
CA THR A 137 1.57 -16.73 24.99
C THR A 137 0.76 -18.00 24.89
#